data_AF-Q4RTR7-F1
#
_entry.id   AF-Q4RTR7-F1
#
_cell.length_a   1.000
_cell.length_b   1.000
_cell.length_c   1.000
_cell.angle_alpha   90.00
_cell.angle_beta   90.00
_cell.angle_gamma   90.00
#
_symmetry.space_group_name_H-M   'P 1'
#
loop_
_entity.id
_entity.type
_entity.pdbx_description
1 polymer ?
#
loop_
_entity_poly.entity_id
_entity_poly.type
_entity_poly.pdbx_seq_one_letter_code
_entity_poly.pdbx_strand_id
1 'polypeptide(L)'
;MASMGQIIFCSMVILIVMFSAIIILVLALTFSNQAAQAVTQNAFPVANLGQDQLLSCQLVNTVETTFTKVSVTWEKTGMQGFVYQYVNGGSSLGNQNQEFSGRTDIFPDELVKGNVSLLLRSARAEDEGVYTCSADSSKGGGKVNIHLRTAAYTAPTFTLSERTMTARADRWFPRPNVTWTDSNRRVLQATTSMEESSANRTPSRSKTPW
;
A
#
# COMPACT_ATOMS: atom_id res chain seq x y z
N MET A 1 -55.51 22.08 35.07
CA MET A 1 -55.98 21.29 33.90
C MET A 1 -55.46 22.01 32.67
N ALA A 2 -54.59 21.38 31.88
CA ALA A 2 -54.14 21.99 30.63
C ALA A 2 -55.32 22.06 29.65
N SER A 3 -55.48 23.19 28.94
CA SER A 3 -56.51 23.30 27.90
C SER A 3 -56.19 22.32 26.76
N MET A 4 -57.22 21.77 26.13
CA MET A 4 -57.08 20.89 24.95
C MET A 4 -56.20 21.54 23.87
N GLY A 5 -56.26 22.87 23.72
CA GLY A 5 -55.39 23.62 22.81
C GLY A 5 -53.91 23.61 23.18
N GLN A 6 -53.56 23.62 24.48
CA GLN A 6 -52.17 23.51 24.93
C GLN A 6 -51.59 22.12 24.67
N ILE A 7 -52.39 21.07 24.83
CA ILE A 7 -51.95 19.69 24.58
C ILE A 7 -51.66 19.48 23.08
N ILE A 8 -52.56 19.96 22.22
CA ILE A 8 -52.37 19.89 20.75
C ILE A 8 -51.14 20.70 20.34
N PHE A 9 -50.96 21.91 20.89
CA PHE A 9 -49.80 22.74 20.61
C PHE A 9 -48.49 22.08 21.04
N CYS A 10 -48.41 21.56 22.27
CA CYS A 10 -47.22 20.84 22.75
C CYS A 10 -46.91 19.59 21.92
N SER A 11 -47.94 18.81 21.54
CA SER A 11 -47.79 17.62 20.70
C SER A 11 -47.23 17.97 19.31
N MET A 12 -47.77 19.02 18.68
CA MET A 12 -47.30 19.50 17.38
C MET A 12 -45.85 19.98 17.43
N VAL A 13 -45.46 20.70 18.49
CA VAL A 13 -44.08 21.14 18.70
C VAL A 13 -43.14 19.95 18.89
N ILE A 14 -43.50 18.96 19.70
CA ILE A 14 -42.70 17.74 19.90
C ILE A 14 -42.51 17.00 18.59
N LEU A 15 -43.57 16.83 17.78
CA LEU A 15 -43.47 16.18 16.48
C LEU A 15 -42.51 16.92 15.55
N ILE A 16 -42.59 18.26 15.45
CA ILE A 16 -41.67 19.06 14.63
C ILE A 16 -40.22 18.87 15.08
N VAL A 17 -39.97 18.92 16.39
CA VAL A 17 -38.62 18.71 16.94
C VAL A 17 -38.10 17.31 16.59
N MET A 18 -38.92 16.28 16.74
CA MET A 18 -38.55 14.90 16.39
C MET A 18 -38.27 14.74 14.88
N PHE A 19 -39.12 15.28 14.01
CA PHE A 19 -38.89 15.24 12.56
C PHE A 19 -37.62 16.02 12.17
N SER A 20 -37.37 17.19 12.77
CA SER A 20 -36.17 17.97 12.49
C SER A 20 -34.90 17.23 12.93
N ALA A 21 -34.90 16.57 14.09
CA ALA A 21 -33.77 15.77 14.56
C ALA A 21 -33.49 14.58 13.63
N ILE A 22 -34.54 13.91 13.14
CA ILE A 22 -34.41 12.81 12.17
C ILE A 22 -33.84 13.33 10.84
N ILE A 23 -34.32 14.46 10.32
CA ILE A 23 -33.80 15.05 9.08
C ILE A 23 -32.32 15.42 9.24
N ILE A 24 -31.94 16.05 10.36
CA ILE A 24 -30.55 16.40 10.66
C ILE A 24 -29.68 15.12 10.70
N LEU A 25 -30.15 14.05 11.34
CA LEU A 25 -29.45 12.77 11.40
C LEU A 25 -29.26 12.16 10.00
N VAL A 26 -30.31 12.16 9.17
CA VAL A 26 -30.25 11.62 7.80
C VAL A 26 -29.30 12.44 6.92
N LEU A 27 -29.32 13.78 7.04
CA LEU A 27 -28.37 14.65 6.34
C LEU A 27 -26.94 14.37 6.81
N ALA A 28 -26.70 14.26 8.12
CA ALA A 28 -25.38 13.96 8.66
C ALA A 28 -24.81 12.61 8.16
N LEU A 29 -25.66 11.58 8.04
CA LEU A 29 -25.27 10.27 7.52
C LEU A 29 -25.03 10.25 6.00
N THR A 30 -25.75 11.09 5.24
CA THR A 30 -25.62 11.15 3.77
C THR A 30 -24.43 12.01 3.32
N PHE A 31 -24.03 13.02 4.09
CA PHE A 31 -22.89 13.89 3.77
C PHE A 31 -21.54 13.36 4.29
N SER A 32 -21.53 12.42 5.24
CA SER A 32 -20.28 11.92 5.86
C SER A 32 -19.41 11.07 4.93
N ASN A 33 -19.94 10.56 3.81
CA ASN A 33 -19.25 9.58 2.95
C ASN A 33 -18.88 10.09 1.53
N GLN A 34 -18.80 11.41 1.33
CA GLN A 34 -18.54 11.99 0.00
C GLN A 34 -17.09 12.44 -0.23
N ALA A 35 -16.23 12.32 0.78
CA ALA A 35 -14.81 12.69 0.65
C ALA A 35 -14.00 11.58 -0.02
N ALA A 36 -13.04 11.98 -0.84
CA ALA A 36 -12.04 11.07 -1.38
C ALA A 36 -11.19 10.47 -0.26
N GLN A 37 -10.78 9.22 -0.40
CA GLN A 37 -9.95 8.51 0.56
C GLN A 37 -8.76 7.84 -0.14
N ALA A 38 -7.61 7.83 0.52
CA ALA A 38 -6.47 7.03 0.06
C ALA A 38 -6.69 5.56 0.43
N VAL A 39 -6.47 4.66 -0.53
CA VAL A 39 -6.54 3.21 -0.36
C VAL A 39 -5.32 2.54 -1.00
N THR A 40 -5.01 1.31 -0.58
CA THR A 40 -3.95 0.50 -1.19
C THR A 40 -4.52 -0.85 -1.62
N GLN A 41 -4.09 -1.35 -2.78
CA GLN A 41 -4.47 -2.69 -3.25
C GLN A 41 -3.57 -3.79 -2.65
N ASN A 42 -2.38 -3.42 -2.16
CA ASN A 42 -1.44 -4.35 -1.57
C ASN A 42 -0.69 -3.69 -0.41
N ALA A 43 -1.15 -3.97 0.81
CA ALA A 43 -0.53 -3.46 2.03
C ALA A 43 0.77 -4.20 2.41
N PHE A 44 1.07 -5.35 1.81
CA PHE A 44 2.24 -6.18 2.13
C PHE A 44 2.99 -6.64 0.87
N PRO A 45 3.47 -5.72 0.01
CA PRO A 45 4.21 -6.09 -1.18
C PRO A 45 5.56 -6.74 -0.83
N VAL A 46 6.01 -7.63 -1.71
CA VAL A 46 7.33 -8.27 -1.60
C VAL A 46 8.17 -7.85 -2.81
N ALA A 47 9.16 -7.00 -2.58
CA ALA A 47 10.11 -6.59 -3.61
C ALA A 47 11.16 -7.66 -3.85
N ASN A 48 11.38 -7.99 -5.12
CA ASN A 48 12.52 -8.80 -5.53
C ASN A 48 13.77 -7.91 -5.60
N LEU A 49 14.84 -8.27 -4.88
CA LEU A 49 16.07 -7.49 -4.83
C LEU A 49 16.63 -7.24 -6.24
N GLY A 50 16.99 -5.99 -6.49
CA GLY A 50 17.48 -5.48 -7.77
C GLY A 50 16.40 -5.23 -8.82
N GLN A 51 15.12 -5.51 -8.55
CA GLN A 51 14.00 -5.20 -9.44
C GLN A 51 13.20 -4.00 -8.97
N ASP A 52 12.41 -3.42 -9.86
CA ASP A 52 11.52 -2.30 -9.53
C ASP A 52 10.29 -2.81 -8.77
N GLN A 53 9.86 -2.07 -7.76
CA GLN A 53 8.69 -2.36 -6.93
C GLN A 53 7.69 -1.21 -6.99
N LEU A 54 6.42 -1.53 -7.27
CA LEU A 54 5.32 -0.58 -7.17
C LEU A 54 4.68 -0.63 -5.78
N LEU A 55 4.61 0.50 -5.08
CA LEU A 55 3.83 0.65 -3.85
C LEU A 55 2.48 1.29 -4.19
N SER A 56 1.41 0.51 -4.09
CA SER A 56 0.07 0.91 -4.51
C SER A 56 -0.54 1.94 -3.56
N CYS A 57 -0.94 3.09 -4.09
CA CYS A 57 -1.76 4.07 -3.37
C CYS A 57 -2.71 4.76 -4.36
N GLN A 58 -4.00 4.78 -4.05
CA GLN A 58 -5.04 5.34 -4.91
C GLN A 58 -5.99 6.23 -4.12
N LEU A 59 -6.35 7.38 -4.68
CA LEU A 59 -7.48 8.17 -4.23
C LEU A 59 -8.77 7.61 -4.85
N VAL A 60 -9.72 7.25 -4.02
CA VAL A 60 -11.03 6.74 -4.43
C VAL A 60 -12.14 7.64 -3.88
N ASN A 61 -13.17 7.86 -4.68
CA ASN A 61 -14.38 8.58 -4.28
C ASN A 61 -15.60 7.86 -4.88
N THR A 62 -16.72 7.85 -4.17
CA THR A 62 -17.94 7.12 -4.54
C THR A 62 -18.76 7.81 -5.63
N VAL A 63 -18.53 9.11 -5.86
CA VAL A 63 -19.33 9.96 -6.75
C VAL A 63 -18.53 10.42 -7.97
N GLU A 64 -17.25 10.73 -7.81
CA GLU A 64 -16.38 11.25 -8.87
C GLU A 64 -15.17 10.36 -9.09
N THR A 65 -14.75 10.23 -10.35
CA THR A 65 -13.59 9.41 -10.75
C THR A 65 -12.38 10.24 -11.16
N THR A 66 -12.52 11.57 -11.19
CA THR A 66 -11.46 12.51 -11.58
C THR A 66 -11.07 13.43 -10.44
N PHE A 67 -9.77 13.62 -10.24
CA PHE A 67 -9.20 14.43 -9.16
C PHE A 67 -8.43 15.63 -9.69
N THR A 68 -8.54 16.75 -8.99
CA THR A 68 -7.77 17.97 -9.27
C THR A 68 -7.00 18.40 -8.03
N LYS A 69 -5.94 19.21 -8.23
CA LYS A 69 -5.04 19.66 -7.15
C LYS A 69 -4.51 18.49 -6.32
N VAL A 70 -4.16 17.40 -7.00
CA VAL A 70 -3.65 16.19 -6.36
C VAL A 70 -2.26 16.46 -5.79
N SER A 71 -2.06 16.08 -4.54
CA SER A 71 -0.77 16.06 -3.88
C SER A 71 -0.56 14.71 -3.21
N VAL A 72 0.68 14.24 -3.21
CA VAL A 72 1.07 13.04 -2.48
C VAL A 72 2.43 13.22 -1.84
N THR A 73 2.54 12.78 -0.59
CA THR A 73 3.81 12.66 0.13
C THR A 73 3.99 11.21 0.55
N TRP A 74 5.13 10.64 0.17
CA TRP A 74 5.57 9.31 0.59
C TRP A 74 6.67 9.46 1.63
N GLU A 75 6.49 8.77 2.76
CA GLU A 75 7.43 8.75 3.88
C GLU A 75 7.76 7.31 4.26
N LYS A 76 8.94 7.10 4.83
CA LYS A 76 9.34 5.82 5.40
C LYS A 76 9.54 6.01 6.90
N THR A 77 8.91 5.15 7.71
CA THR A 77 9.03 5.20 9.18
C THR A 77 10.49 5.10 9.62
N GLY A 78 10.89 5.99 10.53
CA GLY A 78 12.24 6.01 11.09
C GLY A 78 13.30 6.65 10.19
N MET A 79 12.90 7.30 9.10
CA MET A 79 13.80 7.99 8.18
C MET A 79 13.49 9.50 8.15
N GLN A 80 14.54 10.33 8.08
CA GLN A 80 14.39 11.77 7.89
C GLN A 80 14.21 12.11 6.42
N GLY A 81 13.37 13.09 6.11
CA GLY A 81 13.06 13.49 4.73
C GLY A 81 12.04 12.57 4.06
N PHE A 82 11.57 12.99 2.89
CA PHE A 82 10.55 12.26 2.14
C PHE A 82 11.18 11.17 1.27
N VAL A 83 10.43 10.08 1.05
CA VAL A 83 10.73 9.10 0.00
C VAL A 83 10.46 9.73 -1.38
N TYR A 84 9.35 10.45 -1.48
CA TYR A 84 8.95 11.20 -2.67
C TYR A 84 7.88 12.23 -2.29
N GLN A 85 7.84 13.37 -2.97
CA GLN A 85 6.78 14.36 -2.78
C GLN A 85 6.38 15.01 -4.10
N TYR A 86 5.07 15.11 -4.31
CA TYR A 86 4.44 15.84 -5.41
C TYR A 86 3.40 16.79 -4.85
N VAL A 87 3.62 18.09 -5.07
CA VAL A 87 2.77 19.18 -4.58
C VAL A 87 2.76 20.30 -5.60
N ASN A 88 1.69 21.12 -5.62
CA ASN A 88 1.58 22.27 -6.52
C ASN A 88 1.79 21.94 -8.02
N GLY A 89 1.42 20.72 -8.44
CA GLY A 89 1.51 20.30 -9.85
C GLY A 89 2.91 19.87 -10.30
N GLY A 90 3.84 19.62 -9.37
CA GLY A 90 5.18 19.13 -9.71
C GLY A 90 5.84 18.37 -8.56
N SER A 91 6.93 17.69 -8.89
CA SER A 91 7.77 17.00 -7.92
C SER A 91 8.54 18.01 -7.07
N SER A 92 8.46 17.89 -5.75
CA SER A 92 9.13 18.76 -4.78
C SER A 92 10.15 17.96 -3.98
N LEU A 93 11.33 17.73 -4.57
CA LEU A 93 12.32 16.79 -4.05
C LEU A 93 13.43 17.45 -3.20
N GLY A 94 13.28 18.72 -2.80
CA GLY A 94 14.31 19.44 -2.04
C GLY A 94 14.67 18.82 -0.68
N ASN A 95 13.70 18.17 -0.02
CA ASN A 95 13.88 17.46 1.25
C ASN A 95 13.78 15.93 1.09
N GLN A 96 14.03 15.41 -0.12
CA GLN A 96 14.03 13.98 -0.37
C GLN A 96 15.21 13.31 0.34
N ASN A 97 14.97 12.16 0.98
CA ASN A 97 16.05 11.37 1.56
C ASN A 97 16.97 10.84 0.45
N GLN A 98 18.28 10.92 0.67
CA GLN A 98 19.30 10.58 -0.32
C GLN A 98 19.24 9.12 -0.80
N GLU A 99 18.79 8.18 0.04
CA GLU A 99 18.65 6.75 -0.32
C GLU A 99 17.61 6.49 -1.42
N PHE A 100 16.69 7.44 -1.64
CA PHE A 100 15.64 7.37 -2.65
C PHE A 100 15.88 8.27 -3.86
N SER A 101 16.92 9.11 -3.84
CA SER A 101 17.23 10.03 -4.93
C SER A 101 17.49 9.29 -6.24
N GLY A 102 16.79 9.68 -7.30
CA GLY A 102 16.86 9.02 -8.62
C GLY A 102 16.28 7.61 -8.68
N ARG A 103 15.70 7.11 -7.58
CA ARG A 103 15.13 5.77 -7.49
C ARG A 103 13.61 5.78 -7.36
N THR A 104 12.99 6.93 -7.15
CA THR A 104 11.55 7.01 -6.93
C THR A 104 10.87 7.89 -7.97
N ASP A 105 9.68 7.48 -8.38
CA ASP A 105 8.85 8.19 -9.35
C ASP A 105 7.37 7.94 -9.11
N ILE A 106 6.52 8.79 -9.69
CA ILE A 106 5.07 8.60 -9.75
C ILE A 106 4.61 8.66 -11.21
N PHE A 107 3.29 8.64 -11.45
CA PHE A 107 2.72 8.63 -12.80
C PHE A 107 1.86 9.89 -13.01
N PRO A 108 2.43 11.02 -13.47
CA PRO A 108 1.72 12.29 -13.61
C PRO A 108 0.39 12.19 -14.37
N ASP A 109 0.37 11.42 -15.48
CA ASP A 109 -0.82 11.24 -16.32
C ASP A 109 -1.95 10.44 -15.62
N GLU A 110 -1.62 9.70 -14.58
CA GLU A 110 -2.56 8.87 -13.83
C GLU A 110 -3.05 9.57 -12.54
N LEU A 111 -2.47 10.72 -12.17
CA LEU A 111 -2.89 11.50 -10.99
C LEU A 111 -4.34 11.96 -11.11
N VAL A 112 -4.78 12.36 -12.31
CA VAL A 112 -6.18 12.77 -12.56
C VAL A 112 -7.16 11.63 -12.31
N LYS A 113 -6.71 10.38 -12.44
CA LYS A 113 -7.51 9.17 -12.15
C LYS A 113 -7.35 8.69 -10.70
N GLY A 114 -6.60 9.44 -9.88
CA GLY A 114 -6.37 9.14 -8.47
C GLY A 114 -5.21 8.19 -8.20
N ASN A 115 -4.47 7.74 -9.22
CA ASN A 115 -3.33 6.86 -8.99
C ASN A 115 -2.10 7.68 -8.55
N VAL A 116 -1.76 7.55 -7.27
CA VAL A 116 -0.63 8.23 -6.61
C VAL A 116 0.43 7.21 -6.16
N SER A 117 0.46 6.05 -6.82
CA SER A 117 1.38 4.95 -6.51
C SER A 117 2.82 5.35 -6.77
N LEU A 118 3.72 4.82 -5.94
CA LEU A 118 5.16 5.07 -6.02
C LEU A 118 5.86 3.92 -6.75
N LEU A 119 6.64 4.25 -7.78
CA LEU A 119 7.63 3.33 -8.34
C LEU A 119 8.93 3.48 -7.57
N LEU A 120 9.42 2.40 -6.95
CA LEU A 120 10.73 2.29 -6.33
C LEU A 120 11.64 1.43 -7.21
N ARG A 121 12.72 2.02 -7.72
CA ARG A 121 13.65 1.36 -8.65
C ARG A 121 14.73 0.59 -7.94
N SER A 122 15.05 -0.58 -8.50
CA SER A 122 16.16 -1.43 -8.05
C SER A 122 16.15 -1.66 -6.54
N ALA A 123 15.14 -2.38 -6.05
CA ALA A 123 14.90 -2.60 -4.62
C ALA A 123 16.13 -3.20 -3.90
N ARG A 124 16.41 -2.68 -2.71
CA ARG A 124 17.52 -3.04 -1.84
C ARG A 124 16.99 -3.59 -0.51
N ALA A 125 17.82 -4.32 0.24
CA ALA A 125 17.42 -4.86 1.53
C ALA A 125 17.04 -3.75 2.52
N GLU A 126 17.72 -2.60 2.44
CA GLU A 126 17.49 -1.42 3.26
C GLU A 126 16.16 -0.72 2.96
N ASP A 127 15.55 -0.99 1.81
CA ASP A 127 14.23 -0.45 1.47
C ASP A 127 13.11 -1.12 2.28
N GLU A 128 13.36 -2.29 2.88
CA GLU A 128 12.40 -2.95 3.76
C GLU A 128 11.93 -2.02 4.89
N GLY A 129 10.61 -2.01 5.14
CA GLY A 129 10.03 -1.18 6.19
C GLY A 129 8.60 -0.74 5.90
N VAL A 130 8.13 0.20 6.73
CA VAL A 130 6.78 0.76 6.62
C VAL A 130 6.84 2.09 5.89
N TYR A 131 6.04 2.20 4.84
CA TYR A 131 5.85 3.40 4.04
C TYR A 131 4.46 3.97 4.30
N THR A 132 4.36 5.28 4.42
CA THR A 132 3.09 5.98 4.52
C THR A 132 2.87 6.79 3.25
N CYS A 133 1.77 6.52 2.55
CA CYS A 133 1.26 7.38 1.49
C CYS A 133 0.25 8.35 2.12
N SER A 134 0.55 9.64 2.07
CA SER A 134 -0.40 10.71 2.42
C SER A 134 -0.83 11.39 1.13
N ALA A 135 -2.08 11.18 0.70
CA ALA A 135 -2.60 11.67 -0.56
C ALA A 135 -3.82 12.57 -0.33
N ASP A 136 -3.83 13.72 -1.01
CA ASP A 136 -4.86 14.73 -0.88
C ASP A 136 -5.25 15.29 -2.26
N SER A 137 -6.46 15.80 -2.34
CA SER A 137 -7.03 16.43 -3.54
C SER A 137 -8.06 17.49 -3.17
N SER A 138 -8.61 18.19 -4.17
CA SER A 138 -9.75 19.09 -3.98
C SER A 138 -11.01 18.41 -3.41
N LYS A 139 -11.07 17.08 -3.40
CA LYS A 139 -12.25 16.28 -3.00
C LYS A 139 -12.04 15.55 -1.68
N GLY A 140 -10.94 15.78 -0.99
CA GLY A 140 -10.53 15.04 0.20
C GLY A 140 -9.27 14.21 -0.04
N GLY A 141 -8.92 13.42 0.96
CA GLY A 141 -7.68 12.69 1.01
C GLY A 141 -7.63 11.73 2.18
N GLY A 142 -6.48 11.09 2.35
CA GLY A 142 -6.26 10.15 3.43
C GLY A 142 -4.83 9.64 3.49
N LYS A 143 -4.61 8.72 4.43
CA LYS A 143 -3.31 8.08 4.62
C LYS A 143 -3.45 6.57 4.62
N VAL A 144 -2.50 5.89 3.99
CA VAL A 144 -2.39 4.42 4.05
C VAL A 144 -0.95 4.00 4.34
N ASN A 145 -0.81 2.93 5.11
CA ASN A 145 0.47 2.33 5.44
C ASN A 145 0.70 1.07 4.61
N ILE A 146 1.93 0.90 4.13
CA ILE A 146 2.37 -0.22 3.30
C ILE A 146 3.63 -0.80 3.92
N HIS A 147 3.60 -2.10 4.18
CA HIS A 147 4.67 -2.86 4.82
C HIS A 147 5.46 -3.59 3.73
N LEU A 148 6.46 -2.91 3.16
CA LEU A 148 7.31 -3.50 2.13
C LEU A 148 8.24 -4.52 2.77
N ARG A 149 8.23 -5.75 2.23
CA ARG A 149 9.22 -6.79 2.52
C ARG A 149 10.14 -6.99 1.33
N THR A 150 11.35 -7.47 1.58
CA THR A 150 12.32 -7.79 0.53
C THR A 150 12.59 -9.28 0.46
N ALA A 151 12.77 -9.78 -0.77
CA ALA A 151 13.11 -11.17 -1.06
C ALA A 151 14.03 -11.20 -2.28
N ALA A 152 14.76 -12.29 -2.48
CA ALA A 152 15.48 -12.55 -3.72
C ALA A 152 14.96 -13.83 -4.34
N TYR A 153 14.58 -13.79 -5.61
CA TYR A 153 14.20 -14.99 -6.35
C TYR A 153 14.47 -14.87 -7.85
N THR A 154 14.70 -16.01 -8.47
CA THR A 154 14.77 -16.20 -9.92
C THR A 154 13.86 -17.36 -10.30
N ALA A 155 13.27 -17.29 -11.49
CA ALA A 155 12.56 -18.43 -12.05
C ALA A 155 13.53 -19.63 -12.17
N PRO A 156 13.13 -20.84 -11.74
CA PRO A 156 13.99 -22.00 -11.86
C PRO A 156 14.13 -22.43 -13.33
N THR A 157 15.34 -22.79 -13.74
CA THR A 157 15.62 -23.49 -14.99
C THR A 157 15.46 -24.99 -14.78
N PHE A 158 14.76 -25.65 -15.70
CA PHE A 158 14.56 -27.09 -15.66
C PHE A 158 15.44 -27.79 -16.69
N THR A 159 16.14 -28.83 -16.26
CA THR A 159 16.95 -29.69 -17.13
C THR A 159 16.54 -31.14 -16.93
N LEU A 160 16.38 -31.87 -18.04
CA LEU A 160 16.14 -33.30 -18.04
C LEU A 160 17.42 -34.01 -18.49
N SER A 161 17.99 -34.84 -17.63
CA SER A 161 19.12 -35.69 -17.97
C SER A 161 18.78 -37.13 -17.63
N GLU A 162 18.88 -38.01 -18.63
CA GLU A 162 18.46 -39.42 -18.54
C GLU A 162 17.00 -39.57 -18.09
N ARG A 163 16.77 -39.75 -16.77
CA ARG A 163 15.46 -39.89 -16.12
C ARG A 163 15.32 -38.99 -14.89
N THR A 164 16.24 -38.05 -14.69
CA THR A 164 16.24 -37.13 -13.57
C THR A 164 15.89 -35.74 -14.07
N MET A 165 14.83 -35.17 -13.50
CA MET A 165 14.48 -33.77 -13.70
C MET A 165 15.12 -32.94 -12.60
N THR A 166 15.88 -31.93 -12.99
CA THR A 166 16.54 -31.00 -12.07
C THR A 166 15.98 -29.61 -12.27
N ALA A 167 15.58 -28.95 -11.19
CA ALA A 167 15.25 -27.53 -11.18
C ALA A 167 16.36 -26.78 -10.45
N ARG A 168 16.85 -25.70 -11.06
CA ARG A 168 17.88 -24.84 -10.49
C ARG A 168 17.40 -23.39 -10.49
N ALA A 169 17.50 -22.71 -9.35
CA ALA A 169 17.31 -21.27 -9.24
C ALA A 169 18.58 -20.64 -8.66
N ASP A 170 19.02 -19.51 -9.21
CA ASP A 170 20.30 -18.89 -8.84
C ASP A 170 20.17 -17.89 -7.68
N ARG A 171 18.97 -17.35 -7.42
CA ARG A 171 18.73 -16.46 -6.27
C ARG A 171 17.62 -16.98 -5.39
N TRP A 172 17.86 -16.94 -4.09
CA TRP A 172 16.87 -17.23 -3.06
C TRP A 172 17.17 -16.42 -1.79
N PHE A 173 16.16 -15.78 -1.23
CA PHE A 173 16.16 -15.17 0.10
C PHE A 173 14.71 -14.79 0.47
N PRO A 174 14.18 -15.15 1.64
CA PRO A 174 14.77 -16.05 2.64
C PRO A 174 14.87 -17.49 2.12
N ARG A 175 15.32 -18.41 2.97
CA ARG A 175 15.41 -19.84 2.62
C ARG A 175 14.05 -20.38 2.14
N PRO A 176 13.95 -20.89 0.90
CA PRO A 176 12.68 -21.36 0.34
C PRO A 176 12.36 -22.78 0.82
N ASN A 177 11.08 -23.13 0.78
CA ASN A 177 10.65 -24.53 0.84
C ASN A 177 10.44 -25.06 -0.59
N VAL A 178 10.98 -26.24 -0.89
CA VAL A 178 10.92 -26.83 -2.24
C VAL A 178 10.12 -28.12 -2.18
N THR A 179 9.13 -28.26 -3.04
CA THR A 179 8.29 -29.47 -3.15
C THR A 179 8.01 -29.77 -4.61
N TRP A 180 8.17 -31.02 -4.99
CA TRP A 180 7.85 -31.51 -6.33
C TRP A 180 6.50 -32.22 -6.30
N THR A 181 5.64 -31.95 -7.28
CA THR A 181 4.31 -32.59 -7.38
C THR A 181 4.00 -33.03 -8.80
N ASP A 182 3.21 -34.10 -8.95
CA ASP A 182 2.68 -34.54 -10.24
C ASP A 182 1.41 -33.75 -10.62
N SER A 183 0.81 -34.06 -11.79
CA SER A 183 -0.43 -33.44 -12.26
C SER A 183 -1.64 -33.66 -11.34
N ASN A 184 -1.60 -34.70 -10.50
CA ASN A 184 -2.63 -35.02 -9.51
C ASN A 184 -2.31 -34.40 -8.13
N ARG A 185 -1.32 -33.50 -8.04
CA ARG A 185 -0.81 -32.86 -6.81
C ARG A 185 -0.24 -33.84 -5.79
N ARG A 186 0.20 -35.03 -6.21
CA ARG A 186 0.89 -35.97 -5.33
C ARG A 186 2.34 -35.56 -5.19
N VAL A 187 2.83 -35.49 -3.95
CA VAL A 187 4.21 -35.12 -3.65
C VAL A 187 5.15 -36.21 -4.14
N LEU A 188 6.15 -35.80 -4.92
CA LEU A 188 7.20 -36.67 -5.46
C LEU A 188 8.41 -36.67 -4.54
N GLN A 189 9.12 -37.79 -4.48
CA GLN A 189 10.41 -37.85 -3.79
C GLN A 189 11.46 -37.11 -4.62
N ALA A 190 12.11 -36.13 -4.00
CA ALA A 190 13.15 -35.32 -4.61
C ALA A 190 14.18 -34.89 -3.57
N THR A 191 15.39 -34.60 -4.04
CA THR A 191 16.48 -34.07 -3.20
C THR A 191 16.64 -32.58 -3.49
N THR A 192 16.77 -31.77 -2.43
CA THR A 192 17.01 -30.33 -2.55
C THR A 192 18.35 -29.99 -1.91
N SER A 193 19.23 -29.33 -2.67
CA SER A 193 20.47 -28.75 -2.18
C SER A 193 20.39 -27.22 -2.25
N MET A 194 20.90 -26.53 -1.25
CA MET A 194 20.98 -25.07 -1.21
C MET A 194 22.43 -24.67 -0.98
N GLU A 195 22.91 -23.75 -1.81
CA GLU A 195 24.25 -23.18 -1.68
C GLU A 195 24.10 -21.72 -1.28
N GLU A 196 24.67 -21.34 -0.14
CA GLU A 196 24.74 -19.95 0.30
C GLU A 196 26.00 -19.31 -0.28
N SER A 197 25.84 -18.16 -0.95
CA SER A 197 26.97 -17.35 -1.37
C SER A 197 27.77 -16.86 -0.16
N SER A 198 29.09 -17.07 -0.18
CA SER A 198 30.04 -16.59 0.84
C SER A 198 30.08 -15.06 0.95
N ALA A 199 29.53 -14.32 -0.03
CA ALA A 199 29.41 -12.86 0.00
C ALA A 199 28.42 -12.32 1.05
N ASN A 200 27.60 -13.18 1.67
CA ASN A 200 26.67 -12.79 2.75
C ASN A 200 27.22 -13.01 4.17
N ARG A 201 28.48 -13.42 4.35
CA ARG A 201 29.09 -13.50 5.69
C ARG A 201 29.64 -12.15 6.15
N THR A 202 28.76 -11.24 6.55
CA THR A 202 28.95 -10.30 7.70
C THR A 202 27.73 -9.39 7.91
N PRO A 203 27.45 -8.99 9.16
CA PRO A 203 26.86 -9.78 10.22
C PRO A 203 25.36 -9.45 10.37
N SER A 204 24.61 -10.42 10.88
CA SER A 204 23.33 -10.17 11.56
C SER A 204 23.50 -9.00 12.53
N ARG A 205 23.05 -7.80 12.18
CA ARG A 205 22.91 -6.72 13.16
C ARG A 205 21.75 -7.11 14.05
N SER A 206 22.12 -7.57 15.23
CA SER A 206 21.31 -7.76 16.42
C SER A 206 20.06 -6.87 16.42
N LYS A 207 18.89 -7.51 16.37
CA LYS A 207 17.68 -6.94 16.95
C LYS A 207 17.95 -6.74 18.44
N THR A 208 18.24 -5.52 18.86
CA THR A 208 18.09 -5.11 20.26
C THR A 208 16.80 -4.29 20.38
N PRO A 209 15.93 -4.61 21.33
CA PRO A 209 14.75 -3.81 21.62
C PRO A 209 15.14 -2.60 22.46
N TRP A 210 14.77 -1.40 22.01
CA TRP A 210 14.48 -0.25 22.86
C TRP A 210 13.25 0.44 22.26
#